data_AF-A0A2D7XEE2-F1
#
_entry.id   AF-A0A2D7XEE2-F1
#
_cell.length_a   1.000
_cell.length_b   1.000
_cell.length_c   1.000
_cell.angle_alpha   90.00
_cell.angle_beta   90.00
_cell.angle_gamma   90.00
#
_symmetry.space_group_name_H-M   'P 1'
#
loop_
_entity.id
_entity.type
_entity.pdbx_description
1 polymer ?
#
loop_
_entity_poly.entity_id
_entity_poly.type
_entity_poly.pdbx_seq_one_letter_code
_entity_poly.pdbx_strand_id
1 'polypeptide(L)'
;MRSPNTLACVFSRRKWLPVVGLAALLLFPTWVRADAAVLFDANTLTDQAQKLYGSSGQEAVQDWFGSLDSAQGLAETAQLSVVNRFWNSAVRQAQDSEVWKQTDFWATPLDSLGKGLGDCEDFVIGKYFSLISLGVSPEKLRFIYVRAQVQGAAIAHMVLGYYATPTAEPLVLDSLIDAIKPARQRKDLTPVFSFNVQGIYVPGAKPASVNQIGRWRTLIQRMQRQGFTP
;
A
#
# COMPACT_ATOMS: atom_id res chain seq x y z
N MET A 1 -35.18 -97.47 3.74
CA MET A 1 -34.15 -98.40 4.26
C MET A 1 -32.82 -97.67 4.37
N ARG A 2 -32.16 -97.80 5.52
CA ARG A 2 -30.73 -97.53 5.84
C ARG A 2 -30.24 -96.07 5.94
N SER A 3 -30.09 -95.63 7.19
CA SER A 3 -28.89 -94.93 7.72
C SER A 3 -27.73 -95.96 7.87
N PRO A 4 -26.44 -95.66 8.20
CA PRO A 4 -25.86 -94.42 8.74
C PRO A 4 -24.41 -94.05 8.30
N ASN A 5 -23.88 -92.96 8.89
CA ASN A 5 -22.51 -92.72 9.40
C ASN A 5 -21.74 -91.46 8.92
N THR A 6 -21.74 -90.46 9.81
CA THR A 6 -20.58 -89.77 10.44
C THR A 6 -19.24 -89.58 9.69
N LEU A 7 -18.74 -88.33 9.62
CA LEU A 7 -17.56 -87.85 10.37
C LEU A 7 -17.15 -86.37 10.06
N ALA A 8 -16.94 -85.62 11.15
CA ALA A 8 -15.89 -84.64 11.45
C ALA A 8 -15.55 -83.42 10.54
N CYS A 9 -15.91 -82.23 11.05
CA CYS A 9 -15.03 -81.16 11.54
C CYS A 9 -13.81 -80.70 10.72
N VAL A 10 -13.87 -79.49 10.14
CA VAL A 10 -12.81 -78.44 10.25
C VAL A 10 -13.48 -77.05 10.15
N PHE A 11 -13.52 -76.31 11.25
CA PHE A 11 -13.89 -74.89 11.27
C PHE A 11 -12.66 -74.02 10.97
N SER A 12 -12.66 -73.35 9.81
CA SER A 12 -11.73 -72.27 9.48
C SER A 12 -12.30 -70.91 9.94
N ARG A 13 -11.70 -70.32 10.97
CA ARG A 13 -12.06 -68.96 11.44
C ARG A 13 -11.44 -67.91 10.52
N ARG A 14 -12.18 -67.46 9.51
CA ARG A 14 -11.84 -66.27 8.72
C ARG A 14 -12.20 -65.02 9.53
N LYS A 15 -11.18 -64.28 9.99
CA LYS A 15 -11.34 -63.02 10.73
C LYS A 15 -11.93 -61.96 9.79
N TRP A 16 -13.11 -61.44 10.13
CA TRP A 16 -13.70 -60.26 9.49
C TRP A 16 -13.10 -59.01 10.15
N LEU A 17 -12.43 -58.18 9.37
CA LEU A 17 -12.02 -56.82 9.76
C LEU A 17 -13.19 -55.86 9.48
N PRO A 18 -13.62 -55.03 10.43
CA PRO A 18 -14.65 -54.03 10.16
C PRO A 18 -14.01 -52.85 9.40
N VAL A 19 -14.54 -52.54 8.23
CA VAL A 19 -14.21 -51.32 7.49
C VAL A 19 -14.90 -50.15 8.18
N VAL A 20 -14.13 -49.38 8.96
CA VAL A 20 -14.56 -48.09 9.49
C VAL A 20 -14.46 -47.07 8.35
N GLY A 21 -15.59 -46.60 7.85
CA GLY A 21 -15.66 -45.53 6.86
C GLY A 21 -15.23 -44.20 7.46
N LEU A 22 -14.11 -43.65 6.99
CA LEU A 22 -13.66 -42.31 7.34
C LEU A 22 -14.46 -41.29 6.53
N ALA A 23 -15.36 -40.55 7.19
CA ALA A 23 -15.99 -39.38 6.60
C ALA A 23 -14.96 -38.24 6.50
N ALA A 24 -14.54 -37.89 5.28
CA ALA A 24 -13.67 -36.75 5.04
C ALA A 24 -14.48 -35.45 5.16
N LEU A 25 -14.40 -34.78 6.32
CA LEU A 25 -14.83 -33.39 6.47
C LEU A 25 -13.88 -32.50 5.65
N LEU A 26 -14.37 -32.01 4.51
CA LEU A 26 -13.74 -30.94 3.74
C LEU A 26 -13.86 -29.64 4.56
N LEU A 27 -12.85 -29.36 5.37
CA LEU A 27 -12.66 -28.05 5.98
C LEU A 27 -12.31 -27.06 4.86
N PHE A 28 -13.30 -26.31 4.42
CA PHE A 28 -13.06 -25.11 3.61
C PHE A 28 -12.18 -24.17 4.44
N PRO A 29 -10.98 -23.79 3.99
CA PRO A 29 -10.23 -22.76 4.68
C PRO A 29 -11.03 -21.46 4.56
N THR A 30 -11.57 -20.99 5.67
CA THR A 30 -12.05 -19.62 5.77
C THR A 30 -10.84 -18.73 5.55
N TRP A 31 -10.77 -18.12 4.37
CA TRP A 31 -9.82 -17.04 4.10
C TRP A 31 -10.11 -15.93 5.11
N VAL A 32 -9.33 -15.89 6.17
CA VAL A 32 -9.31 -14.74 7.07
C VAL A 32 -8.82 -13.58 6.21
N ARG A 33 -9.72 -12.66 5.85
CA ARG A 33 -9.30 -11.35 5.34
C ARG A 33 -8.40 -10.77 6.41
N ALA A 34 -7.14 -10.52 6.09
CA ALA A 34 -6.30 -9.69 6.93
C ALA A 34 -7.05 -8.37 7.13
N ASP A 35 -7.39 -8.04 8.36
CA ASP A 35 -7.92 -6.73 8.70
C ASP A 35 -6.91 -5.71 8.18
N ALA A 36 -7.36 -4.77 7.34
CA ALA A 36 -6.52 -3.66 6.92
C ALA A 36 -5.99 -3.00 8.19
N ALA A 37 -4.67 -2.91 8.32
CA ALA A 37 -4.08 -2.22 9.45
C ALA A 37 -4.65 -0.80 9.46
N VAL A 38 -5.39 -0.46 10.52
CA VAL A 38 -5.90 0.90 10.69
C VAL A 38 -4.67 1.78 10.88
N LEU A 39 -4.31 2.53 9.84
CA LEU A 39 -3.12 3.39 9.84
C LEU A 39 -3.33 4.69 10.60
N PHE A 40 -4.59 5.05 10.85
CA PHE A 40 -4.96 6.29 11.53
C PHE A 40 -6.42 6.25 12.00
N ASP A 41 -6.71 7.00 13.05
CA ASP A 41 -8.07 7.34 13.47
C ASP A 41 -8.45 8.71 12.90
N ALA A 42 -9.55 8.77 12.13
CA ALA A 42 -9.94 9.96 11.39
C ALA A 42 -10.21 11.15 12.31
N ASN A 43 -10.92 10.93 13.42
CA ASN A 43 -11.24 11.99 14.38
C ASN A 43 -9.97 12.56 15.02
N THR A 44 -9.05 11.69 15.43
CA THR A 44 -7.76 12.08 16.03
C THR A 44 -6.95 12.94 15.06
N LEU A 45 -6.84 12.54 13.79
CA LEU A 45 -6.09 13.30 12.79
C LEU A 45 -6.77 14.62 12.43
N THR A 46 -8.10 14.65 12.32
CA THR A 46 -8.86 15.89 12.10
C THR A 46 -8.66 16.88 13.25
N ASP A 47 -8.75 16.43 14.50
CA ASP A 47 -8.49 17.26 15.68
C ASP A 47 -7.04 17.75 15.73
N GLN A 48 -6.08 16.88 15.37
CA GLN A 48 -4.68 17.24 15.32
C GLN A 48 -4.39 18.27 14.22
N ALA A 49 -5.05 18.14 13.07
CA ALA A 49 -4.94 19.10 11.97
C ALA A 49 -5.52 20.46 12.37
N GLN A 50 -6.67 20.50 13.05
CA GLN A 50 -7.24 21.72 13.60
C GLN A 50 -6.25 22.41 14.56
N LYS A 51 -5.60 21.66 15.44
CA LYS A 51 -4.64 22.20 16.42
C LYS A 51 -3.40 22.79 15.75
N LEU A 52 -2.88 22.13 14.71
CA LEU A 52 -1.62 22.51 14.07
C LEU A 52 -1.81 23.57 12.98
N TYR A 53 -2.93 23.52 12.26
CA TYR A 53 -3.15 24.25 11.00
C TYR A 53 -4.48 25.01 10.95
N GLY A 54 -5.27 25.00 12.03
CA GLY A 54 -6.55 25.70 12.10
C GLY A 54 -7.65 25.04 11.25
N SER A 55 -8.74 25.78 11.03
CA SER A 55 -9.93 25.27 10.33
C SER A 55 -9.66 24.80 8.91
N SER A 56 -8.76 25.49 8.20
CA SER A 56 -8.37 25.07 6.85
C SER A 56 -7.69 23.70 6.84
N GLY A 57 -6.85 23.41 7.83
CA GLY A 57 -6.21 22.10 7.93
C GLY A 57 -7.18 21.01 8.36
N GLN A 58 -8.12 21.36 9.25
CA GLN A 58 -9.21 20.45 9.64
C GLN A 58 -10.06 20.03 8.44
N GLU A 59 -10.50 21.01 7.64
CA GLU A 59 -11.31 20.79 6.43
C GLU A 59 -10.55 19.94 5.41
N ALA A 60 -9.28 20.27 5.12
CA ALA A 60 -8.45 19.51 4.18
C ALA A 60 -8.28 18.03 4.58
N VAL A 61 -8.18 17.76 5.89
CA VAL A 61 -8.08 16.38 6.40
C VAL A 61 -9.45 15.67 6.40
N GLN A 62 -10.55 16.38 6.63
CA GLN A 62 -11.90 15.83 6.45
C GLN A 62 -12.18 15.46 5.00
N ASP A 63 -11.81 16.32 4.05
CA ASP A 63 -11.92 16.05 2.61
C ASP A 63 -11.08 14.84 2.21
N TRP A 64 -9.89 14.69 2.79
CA TRP A 64 -9.07 13.51 2.59
C TRP A 64 -9.79 12.24 3.04
N PHE A 65 -10.35 12.19 4.24
CA PHE A 65 -11.12 11.02 4.70
C PHE A 65 -12.36 10.76 3.85
N GLY A 66 -13.09 11.81 3.45
CA GLY A 66 -14.21 11.66 2.51
C GLY A 66 -13.80 11.03 1.18
N SER A 67 -12.61 11.37 0.67
CA SER A 67 -12.06 10.74 -0.54
C SER A 67 -11.74 9.25 -0.31
N LEU A 68 -11.21 8.88 0.86
CA LEU A 68 -10.90 7.50 1.20
C LEU A 68 -12.18 6.67 1.36
N ASP A 69 -13.19 7.22 2.04
CA ASP A 69 -14.49 6.57 2.20
C ASP A 69 -15.14 6.30 0.83
N SER A 70 -15.04 7.25 -0.11
CA SER A 70 -15.54 7.07 -1.48
C SER A 70 -14.80 5.99 -2.29
N ALA A 71 -13.55 5.68 -1.90
CA ALA A 71 -12.71 4.67 -2.55
C ALA A 71 -12.77 3.29 -1.88
N GLN A 72 -13.37 3.20 -0.69
CA GLN A 72 -13.43 1.97 0.09
C GLN A 72 -14.20 0.88 -0.67
N GLY A 73 -13.60 -0.31 -0.79
CA GLY A 73 -14.22 -1.45 -1.48
C GLY A 73 -14.22 -1.38 -3.01
N LEU A 74 -13.71 -0.31 -3.62
CA LEU A 74 -13.51 -0.25 -5.07
C LEU A 74 -12.36 -1.17 -5.51
N ALA A 75 -12.32 -1.50 -6.80
CA ALA A 75 -11.15 -2.15 -7.40
C ALA A 75 -9.90 -1.27 -7.26
N GLU A 76 -8.72 -1.87 -7.07
CA GLU A 76 -7.47 -1.14 -6.82
C GLU A 76 -7.22 -0.05 -7.88
N THR A 77 -7.49 -0.30 -9.16
CA THR A 77 -7.32 0.72 -10.23
C THR A 77 -8.21 1.96 -10.06
N ALA A 78 -9.42 1.79 -9.53
CA ALA A 78 -10.31 2.90 -9.20
C ALA A 78 -9.83 3.62 -7.93
N GLN A 79 -9.34 2.89 -6.92
CA GLN A 79 -8.72 3.47 -5.73
C GLN A 79 -7.51 4.36 -6.09
N LEU A 80 -6.62 3.87 -6.97
CA LEU A 80 -5.49 4.65 -7.50
C LEU A 80 -5.97 5.97 -8.13
N SER A 81 -7.07 5.92 -8.88
CA SER A 81 -7.62 7.09 -9.58
C SER A 81 -8.19 8.13 -8.62
N VAL A 82 -8.92 7.70 -7.58
CA VAL A 82 -9.47 8.59 -6.55
C VAL A 82 -8.33 9.24 -5.76
N VAL A 83 -7.39 8.44 -5.27
CA VAL A 83 -6.25 8.91 -4.48
C VAL A 83 -5.37 9.86 -5.30
N ASN A 84 -5.01 9.51 -6.54
CA ASN A 84 -4.16 10.36 -7.36
C ASN A 84 -4.81 11.72 -7.62
N ARG A 85 -6.11 11.73 -7.94
CA ARG A 85 -6.87 12.96 -8.18
C ARG A 85 -6.97 13.83 -6.93
N PHE A 86 -7.32 13.23 -5.79
CA PHE A 86 -7.45 13.97 -4.53
C PHE A 86 -6.15 14.72 -4.20
N TRP A 87 -5.02 14.02 -4.16
CA TRP A 87 -3.73 14.63 -3.82
C TRP A 87 -3.29 15.68 -4.84
N ASN A 88 -3.52 15.45 -6.13
CA ASN A 88 -3.19 16.43 -7.17
C ASN A 88 -4.06 17.71 -7.09
N SER A 89 -5.27 17.63 -6.53
CA SER A 89 -6.12 18.81 -6.31
C SER A 89 -5.90 19.49 -4.96
N ALA A 90 -5.63 18.72 -3.90
CA ALA A 90 -5.58 19.22 -2.53
C ALA A 90 -4.26 19.94 -2.20
N VAL A 91 -3.18 19.59 -2.91
CA VAL A 91 -1.84 20.11 -2.65
C VAL A 91 -1.34 20.85 -3.88
N ARG A 92 -0.76 22.04 -3.69
CA ARG A 92 -0.03 22.76 -4.75
C ARG A 92 1.46 22.52 -4.59
N GLN A 93 2.16 22.40 -5.72
CA GLN A 93 3.62 22.31 -5.70
C GLN A 93 4.25 23.57 -5.10
N ALA A 94 5.16 23.38 -4.13
CA ALA A 94 6.01 24.41 -3.57
C ALA A 94 7.30 23.80 -3.04
N GLN A 95 8.40 24.55 -3.02
CA GLN A 95 9.69 24.04 -2.56
C GLN A 95 9.79 24.08 -1.02
N ASP A 96 10.49 23.11 -0.43
CA ASP A 96 10.70 23.08 1.03
C ASP A 96 11.41 24.29 1.60
N SER A 97 12.30 24.90 0.82
CA SER A 97 13.00 26.12 1.21
C SER A 97 12.02 27.27 1.45
N GLU A 98 10.90 27.29 0.73
CA GLU A 98 9.82 28.26 0.87
C GLU A 98 8.88 27.87 2.02
N VAL A 99 8.45 26.60 2.07
CA VAL A 99 7.41 26.09 2.97
C VAL A 99 7.92 25.77 4.38
N TRP A 100 9.09 25.12 4.49
CA TRP A 100 9.64 24.53 5.72
C TRP A 100 10.96 25.17 6.17
N LYS A 101 11.53 26.07 5.36
CA LYS A 101 12.87 26.68 5.58
C LYS A 101 13.97 25.64 5.75
N GLN A 102 13.78 24.48 5.11
CA GLN A 102 14.68 23.33 5.13
C GLN A 102 14.82 22.79 3.71
N THR A 103 15.81 21.93 3.49
CA THR A 103 16.04 21.29 2.18
C THR A 103 15.59 19.84 2.23
N ASP A 104 14.69 19.43 1.33
CA ASP A 104 14.24 18.04 1.13
C ASP A 104 13.56 17.50 2.42
N PHE A 105 12.57 18.25 2.87
CA PHE A 105 11.76 17.99 4.07
C PHE A 105 10.54 17.14 3.67
N TRP A 106 10.59 15.85 3.98
CA TRP A 106 9.47 14.95 3.67
C TRP A 106 8.27 15.23 4.58
N ALA A 107 7.29 15.99 4.14
CA ALA A 107 6.12 16.32 4.93
C ALA A 107 5.25 15.07 5.18
N THR A 108 4.60 15.02 6.34
CA THR A 108 3.57 14.01 6.60
C THR A 108 2.31 14.33 5.79
N PRO A 109 1.39 13.36 5.58
CA PRO A 109 0.11 13.67 4.95
C PRO A 109 -0.64 14.81 5.63
N LEU A 110 -0.58 14.87 6.96
CA LEU A 110 -1.20 15.93 7.77
C LEU A 110 -0.48 17.29 7.59
N ASP A 111 0.85 17.30 7.45
CA ASP A 111 1.64 18.50 7.16
C ASP A 111 1.32 19.07 5.77
N SER A 112 1.30 18.23 4.74
CA SER A 112 1.04 18.64 3.35
C SER A 112 -0.39 19.15 3.17
N LEU A 113 -1.39 18.45 3.73
CA LEU A 113 -2.79 18.88 3.68
C LEU A 113 -3.03 20.14 4.52
N GLY A 114 -2.45 20.20 5.72
CA GLY A 114 -2.57 21.34 6.62
C GLY A 114 -2.07 22.65 6.01
N LYS A 115 -1.02 22.59 5.19
CA LYS A 115 -0.51 23.76 4.43
C LYS A 115 -1.08 23.89 3.02
N GLY A 116 -1.68 22.84 2.47
CA GLY A 116 -2.06 22.75 1.05
C GLY A 116 -0.86 22.87 0.10
N LEU A 117 0.35 22.55 0.58
CA LEU A 117 1.63 22.73 -0.11
C LEU A 117 2.54 21.52 0.12
N GLY A 118 3.30 21.16 -0.91
CA GLY A 118 4.33 20.13 -0.84
C GLY A 118 5.09 20.02 -2.15
N ASP A 119 6.20 19.31 -2.18
CA ASP A 119 6.96 19.03 -3.40
C ASP A 119 6.75 17.59 -3.89
N CYS A 120 7.65 17.02 -4.68
CA CYS A 120 7.37 15.76 -5.36
C CYS A 120 7.18 14.56 -4.43
N GLU A 121 8.00 14.42 -3.39
CA GLU A 121 7.91 13.32 -2.43
C GLU A 121 6.65 13.41 -1.57
N ASP A 122 6.20 14.62 -1.23
CA ASP A 122 5.06 14.84 -0.34
C ASP A 122 3.78 14.27 -0.95
N PHE A 123 3.59 14.47 -2.26
CA PHE A 123 2.48 13.87 -3.00
C PHE A 123 2.58 12.35 -3.01
N VAL A 124 3.79 11.80 -3.19
CA VAL A 124 4.02 10.34 -3.23
C VAL A 124 3.76 9.72 -1.85
N ILE A 125 4.20 10.37 -0.77
CA ILE A 125 3.95 9.99 0.62
C ILE A 125 2.45 9.98 0.91
N GLY A 126 1.75 11.08 0.58
CA GLY A 126 0.31 11.19 0.76
C GLY A 126 -0.47 10.09 0.03
N LYS A 127 -0.16 9.89 -1.26
CA LYS A 127 -0.76 8.82 -2.09
C LYS A 127 -0.45 7.43 -1.54
N TYR A 128 0.78 7.19 -1.10
CA TYR A 128 1.19 5.91 -0.52
C TYR A 128 0.34 5.55 0.70
N PHE A 129 0.30 6.41 1.72
CA PHE A 129 -0.44 6.11 2.96
C PHE A 129 -1.95 6.04 2.74
N SER A 130 -2.49 6.81 1.78
CA SER A 130 -3.89 6.70 1.35
C SER A 130 -4.20 5.32 0.75
N LEU A 131 -3.30 4.76 -0.05
CA LEU A 131 -3.51 3.45 -0.67
C LEU A 131 -3.32 2.31 0.32
N ILE A 132 -2.36 2.42 1.24
CA ILE A 132 -2.21 1.44 2.32
C ILE A 132 -3.48 1.40 3.19
N SER A 133 -4.08 2.56 3.51
CA SER A 133 -5.30 2.59 4.34
C SER A 133 -6.51 1.97 3.63
N LEU A 134 -6.53 2.04 2.29
CA LEU A 134 -7.52 1.38 1.44
C LEU A 134 -7.27 -0.13 1.25
N GLY A 135 -6.22 -0.67 1.86
CA GLY A 135 -5.88 -2.10 1.83
C GLY A 135 -4.99 -2.52 0.65
N VAL A 136 -4.42 -1.59 -0.11
CA VAL A 136 -3.45 -1.94 -1.16
C VAL A 136 -2.17 -2.46 -0.49
N SER A 137 -1.74 -3.66 -0.88
CA SER A 137 -0.53 -4.27 -0.31
C SER A 137 0.70 -3.37 -0.52
N PRO A 138 1.49 -3.08 0.54
CA PRO A 138 2.71 -2.27 0.43
C PRO A 138 3.73 -2.78 -0.59
N GLU A 139 3.72 -4.08 -0.88
CA GLU A 139 4.64 -4.70 -1.85
C GLU A 139 4.34 -4.28 -3.31
N LYS A 140 3.09 -3.86 -3.57
CA LYS A 140 2.66 -3.36 -4.87
C LYS A 140 3.06 -1.91 -5.09
N LEU A 141 3.45 -1.18 -4.03
CA LEU A 141 3.75 0.24 -4.10
C LEU A 141 5.25 0.49 -3.98
N ARG A 142 5.80 1.32 -4.85
CA ARG A 142 7.21 1.74 -4.80
C ARG A 142 7.33 3.23 -5.01
N PHE A 143 8.11 3.88 -4.16
CA PHE A 143 8.62 5.22 -4.40
C PHE A 143 9.70 5.10 -5.46
N ILE A 144 9.59 5.84 -6.57
CA ILE A 144 10.53 5.77 -7.67
C ILE A 144 11.13 7.16 -7.86
N TYR A 145 12.44 7.26 -7.62
CA TYR A 145 13.21 8.45 -7.93
C TYR A 145 13.60 8.44 -9.41
N VAL A 146 13.26 9.51 -10.10
CA VAL A 146 13.40 9.64 -11.56
C VAL A 146 14.07 10.96 -11.91
N ARG A 147 14.64 11.01 -13.12
CA ARG A 147 14.97 12.26 -13.80
C ARG A 147 13.81 12.57 -14.76
N ALA A 148 13.03 13.60 -14.44
CA ALA A 148 11.90 14.04 -15.27
C ALA A 148 12.34 15.11 -16.27
N GLN A 149 11.85 15.03 -17.51
CA GLN A 149 12.02 16.05 -18.53
C GLN A 149 10.84 17.01 -18.51
N VAL A 150 11.05 18.22 -17.99
CA VAL A 150 10.02 19.25 -17.85
C VAL A 150 10.50 20.52 -18.54
N GLN A 151 9.74 21.00 -19.52
CA GLN A 151 10.05 22.23 -20.28
C GLN A 151 11.47 22.27 -20.88
N GLY A 152 11.97 21.11 -21.32
CA GLY A 152 13.30 20.98 -21.94
C GLY A 152 14.47 20.89 -20.94
N ALA A 153 14.19 20.85 -19.64
CA ALA A 153 15.19 20.65 -18.58
C ALA A 153 14.97 19.32 -17.86
N ALA A 154 16.07 18.71 -17.45
CA ALA A 154 16.07 17.51 -16.62
C ALA A 154 16.04 17.90 -15.14
N ILE A 155 15.01 17.49 -14.40
CA ILE A 155 14.89 17.72 -12.96
C ILE A 155 14.85 16.40 -12.18
N ALA A 156 15.31 16.45 -10.93
CA ALA A 156 15.05 15.41 -9.96
C ALA A 156 13.55 15.38 -9.63
N HIS A 157 12.95 14.19 -9.57
CA HIS A 157 11.53 14.04 -9.30
C HIS A 157 11.23 12.68 -8.63
N MET A 158 10.10 12.57 -7.96
CA MET A 158 9.62 11.34 -7.36
C MET A 158 8.19 11.03 -7.80
N VAL A 159 7.93 9.75 -8.09
CA VAL A 159 6.60 9.24 -8.45
C VAL A 159 6.26 7.99 -7.65
N LEU A 160 4.98 7.66 -7.54
CA LEU A 160 4.53 6.40 -6.95
C LEU A 160 4.25 5.40 -8.07
N GLY A 161 4.96 4.27 -8.06
CA GLY A 161 4.70 3.14 -8.95
C GLY A 161 3.80 2.11 -8.28
N TYR A 162 2.73 1.71 -8.95
CA TYR A 162 1.86 0.60 -8.56
C TYR A 162 2.09 -0.61 -9.48
N TYR A 163 2.38 -1.76 -8.90
CA TYR A 163 2.63 -3.03 -9.57
C TYR A 163 1.49 -4.01 -9.25
N ALA A 164 0.64 -4.33 -10.23
CA ALA A 164 -0.46 -5.28 -10.04
C ALA A 164 0.05 -6.68 -9.61
N THR A 165 1.22 -7.06 -10.12
CA THR A 165 2.01 -8.24 -9.72
C THR A 165 3.49 -7.87 -9.64
N PRO A 166 4.35 -8.62 -8.93
CA PRO A 166 5.77 -8.28 -8.78
C PRO A 166 6.56 -8.08 -10.08
N THR A 167 6.13 -8.70 -11.18
CA THR A 167 6.75 -8.62 -12.52
C THR A 167 5.98 -7.74 -13.50
N ALA A 168 4.87 -7.12 -13.09
CA ALA A 168 4.07 -6.28 -13.97
C ALA A 168 4.81 -4.98 -14.32
N GLU A 169 4.49 -4.43 -15.48
CA GLU A 169 4.78 -3.03 -15.74
C GLU A 169 3.99 -2.15 -14.75
N PRO A 170 4.63 -1.16 -14.10
CA PRO A 170 3.92 -0.34 -13.13
C PRO A 170 3.06 0.73 -13.80
N LEU A 171 1.94 1.03 -13.15
CA LEU A 171 1.21 2.28 -13.33
C LEU A 171 1.90 3.39 -12.52
N VAL A 172 2.04 4.57 -13.11
CA VAL A 172 2.72 5.71 -12.50
C VAL A 172 1.70 6.75 -12.04
N LEU A 173 1.69 7.03 -10.75
CA LEU A 173 0.95 8.12 -10.11
C LEU A 173 1.93 9.27 -9.86
N ASP A 174 1.60 10.45 -10.38
CA ASP A 174 2.52 11.59 -10.49
C ASP A 174 1.81 12.89 -10.08
N SER A 175 2.56 13.86 -9.58
CA SER A 175 2.10 15.23 -9.32
C SER A 175 2.24 16.16 -10.53
N LEU A 176 3.05 15.81 -11.53
CA LEU A 176 3.22 16.61 -12.75
C LEU A 176 2.05 16.45 -13.73
N ILE A 177 1.36 15.30 -13.72
CA ILE A 177 0.18 15.02 -14.56
C ILE A 177 -0.85 14.19 -13.79
N ASP A 178 -2.13 14.43 -14.06
CA ASP A 178 -3.22 13.67 -13.41
C ASP A 178 -3.44 12.28 -14.00
N ALA A 179 -3.07 12.08 -15.27
CA ALA A 179 -3.29 10.82 -15.96
C ALA A 179 -2.34 9.74 -15.43
N ILE A 180 -2.90 8.69 -14.82
CA ILE A 180 -2.16 7.49 -14.45
C ILE A 180 -1.85 6.71 -15.72
N LYS A 181 -0.55 6.52 -15.99
CA LYS A 181 -0.08 5.84 -17.21
C LYS A 181 0.90 4.72 -16.89
N PRO A 182 0.95 3.66 -17.72
CA PRO A 182 2.04 2.68 -17.66
C PRO A 182 3.40 3.35 -17.85
N ALA A 183 4.44 2.86 -17.18
CA ALA A 183 5.78 3.45 -17.22
C ALA A 183 6.33 3.64 -18.64
N ARG A 184 6.09 2.71 -19.58
CA ARG A 184 6.53 2.84 -20.99
C ARG A 184 5.94 4.04 -21.73
N GLN A 185 4.80 4.56 -21.25
CA GLN A 185 4.16 5.74 -21.83
C GLN A 185 4.66 7.05 -21.20
N ARG A 186 5.44 6.97 -20.11
CA ARG A 186 6.11 8.10 -19.44
C ARG A 186 7.55 8.24 -19.90
N LYS A 187 7.72 8.49 -21.21
CA LYS A 187 9.04 8.67 -21.85
C LYS A 187 9.81 9.88 -21.32
N ASP A 188 9.12 10.77 -20.63
CA ASP A 188 9.65 11.93 -19.93
C ASP A 188 10.35 11.55 -18.60
N LEU A 189 10.15 10.34 -18.08
CA LEU A 189 10.71 9.88 -16.82
C LEU A 189 11.80 8.82 -17.04
N THR A 190 13.00 9.09 -16.54
CA THR A 190 14.10 8.11 -16.52
C THR A 190 14.33 7.64 -15.09
N PRO A 191 14.06 6.35 -14.76
CA PRO A 191 14.24 5.85 -13.39
C PRO A 191 15.72 5.79 -12.99
N VAL A 192 16.00 6.14 -11.75
CA VAL A 192 17.35 6.08 -11.16
C VAL A 192 17.40 5.00 -10.07
N PHE A 193 16.46 5.03 -9.11
CA PHE A 193 16.28 3.98 -8.10
C PHE A 193 14.84 3.96 -7.59
N SER A 194 14.47 2.90 -6.87
CA SER A 194 13.18 2.81 -6.20
C SER A 194 13.31 2.20 -4.82
N PHE A 195 12.32 2.42 -3.95
CA PHE A 195 12.25 1.75 -2.65
C PHE A 195 10.79 1.53 -2.24
N ASN A 196 10.58 0.61 -1.31
CA ASN A 196 9.33 0.42 -0.59
C ASN A 196 9.63 0.10 0.88
N VAL A 197 8.61 -0.25 1.66
CA VAL A 197 8.78 -0.59 3.08
C VAL A 197 9.63 -1.84 3.32
N GLN A 198 9.80 -2.72 2.33
CA GLN A 198 10.61 -3.92 2.43
C GLN A 198 12.09 -3.64 2.15
N GLY A 199 12.39 -2.61 1.35
CA GLY A 199 13.77 -2.20 1.09
C GLY A 199 13.97 -1.24 -0.07
N ILE A 200 15.23 -0.93 -0.31
CA ILE A 200 15.75 -0.06 -1.37
C ILE A 200 16.24 -0.93 -2.53
N TYR A 201 15.83 -0.60 -3.75
CA TYR A 201 16.16 -1.30 -4.98
C TYR A 201 16.87 -0.35 -5.94
N VAL A 202 18.17 -0.57 -6.11
CA VAL A 202 19.00 0.13 -7.10
C VAL A 202 19.41 -0.89 -8.18
N PRO A 203 19.26 -0.57 -9.48
CA PRO A 203 19.71 -1.46 -10.55
C PRO A 203 21.19 -1.86 -10.35
N GLY A 204 21.45 -3.17 -10.26
CA GLY A 204 22.81 -3.72 -10.09
C GLY A 204 23.34 -3.80 -8.65
N ALA A 205 22.55 -3.44 -7.63
CA ALA A 205 22.95 -3.52 -6.22
C ALA A 205 22.11 -4.53 -5.40
N LYS A 206 22.63 -4.96 -4.24
CA LYS A 206 21.86 -5.77 -3.28
C LYS A 206 20.81 -4.89 -2.57
N PRO A 207 19.60 -5.41 -2.26
CA PRO A 207 18.61 -4.66 -1.52
C PRO A 207 19.10 -4.21 -0.14
N ALA A 208 18.80 -2.96 0.23
CA ALA A 208 19.10 -2.39 1.55
C ALA A 208 17.80 -2.10 2.33
N SER A 209 17.87 -1.94 3.65
CA SER A 209 16.68 -1.62 4.45
C SER A 209 16.23 -0.17 4.25
N VAL A 210 14.92 0.07 4.13
CA VAL A 210 14.34 1.43 4.03
C VAL A 210 14.68 2.30 5.25
N ASN A 211 14.94 1.70 6.41
CA ASN A 211 15.32 2.41 7.63
C ASN A 211 16.69 3.09 7.54
N GLN A 212 17.50 2.74 6.53
CA GLN A 212 18.75 3.45 6.21
C GLN A 212 18.47 4.81 5.56
N ILE A 213 17.26 5.04 5.04
CA ILE A 213 16.81 6.37 4.57
C ILE A 213 16.45 7.20 5.81
N GLY A 214 17.38 8.05 6.25
CA GLY A 214 17.19 8.89 7.43
C GLY A 214 15.92 9.75 7.38
N ARG A 215 15.54 10.24 6.19
CA ARG A 215 14.32 11.03 5.98
C ARG A 215 13.05 10.22 6.23
N TRP A 216 12.96 8.99 5.71
CA TRP A 216 11.84 8.09 5.96
C TRP A 216 11.67 7.80 7.46
N ARG A 217 12.75 7.49 8.17
CA ARG A 217 12.70 7.27 9.62
C ARG A 217 12.15 8.49 10.37
N THR A 218 12.61 9.69 10.00
CA THR A 218 12.15 10.96 10.61
C THR A 218 10.69 11.26 10.27
N LEU A 219 10.25 10.95 9.05
CA LEU A 219 8.85 11.03 8.61
C LEU A 219 7.95 10.16 9.50
N ILE A 220 8.29 8.87 9.64
CA ILE A 220 7.52 7.91 10.46
C ILE A 220 7.42 8.37 11.92
N GLN A 221 8.53 8.85 12.51
CA GLN A 221 8.53 9.39 13.87
C GLN A 221 7.62 10.63 14.03
N ARG A 222 7.53 11.49 13.02
CA ARG A 222 6.59 12.63 13.02
C ARG A 222 5.14 12.18 12.88
N MET A 223 4.88 11.25 11.97
CA MET A 223 3.55 10.65 11.79
C MET A 223 3.05 10.03 13.10
N GLN A 224 3.88 9.25 13.79
CA GLN A 224 3.52 8.68 15.10
C GLN A 224 3.15 9.75 16.14
N ARG A 225 3.90 10.86 16.20
CA ARG A 225 3.58 11.99 17.09
C ARG A 225 2.31 12.74 16.70
N GLN A 226 1.89 12.65 15.45
CA GLN A 226 0.66 13.24 14.93
C GLN A 226 -0.56 12.30 15.08
N GLY A 227 -0.37 11.08 15.57
CA GLY A 227 -1.46 10.12 15.80
C GLY A 227 -1.63 9.04 14.72
N PHE A 228 -0.68 8.91 13.80
CA PHE A 228 -0.65 7.80 12.84
C PHE A 228 -0.06 6.53 13.47
N THR A 229 -0.49 5.37 12.96
CA THR A 229 0.03 4.02 13.23
C THR A 229 0.55 3.38 11.94
N PRO A 230 1.64 3.92 11.36
CA PRO A 230 2.15 3.54 10.04
C PRO A 230 2.93 2.21 10.01
#